data_AF-A0A7C3R1Y6-F1
#
_entry.id   AF-A0A7C3R1Y6-F1
#
_cell.length_a   1.000
_cell.length_b   1.000
_cell.length_c   1.000
_cell.angle_alpha   90.00
_cell.angle_beta   90.00
_cell.angle_gamma   90.00
#
_symmetry.space_group_name_H-M   'P 1'
#
loop_
_entity.id
_entity.type
_entity.pdbx_description
1 polymer ?
#
loop_
_entity_poly.entity_id
_entity_poly.type
_entity_poly.pdbx_seq_one_letter_code
_entity_poly.pdbx_strand_id
1 'polypeptide(L)'
;MQVICAPESELPRRLDNDTKYFSLYSNSGRPNVSFIFNGWLRQLKRENIIPSILVWDFVTIALSVAAADLSCKRESSEDGWTRKIELKVYLCNPEPFRTQYSLLEKAFRFLTGDIWKFEFVNNGVQPPTSL
;
A
#
# COMPACT_ATOMS: atom_id res chain seq x y z
N MET A 1 12.46 1.10 -7.63
CA MET A 1 11.99 -0.03 -6.78
C MET A 1 10.48 -0.06 -6.85
N GLN A 2 9.91 -1.19 -7.26
CA GLN A 2 8.46 -1.34 -7.35
C GLN A 2 7.92 -2.00 -6.09
N VAL A 3 6.83 -1.46 -5.56
CA VAL A 3 6.10 -2.01 -4.41
C VAL A 3 4.63 -2.13 -4.78
N ILE A 4 4.05 -3.32 -4.58
CA ILE A 4 2.65 -3.60 -4.88
C ILE A 4 1.95 -4.04 -3.58
N CYS A 5 0.95 -3.27 -3.18
CA CYS A 5 0.07 -3.56 -2.05
C CYS A 5 -1.31 -3.94 -2.58
N ALA A 6 -1.68 -5.21 -2.48
CA ALA A 6 -2.88 -5.76 -3.12
C ALA A 6 -3.63 -6.74 -2.19
N PRO A 7 -4.94 -6.95 -2.37
CA PRO A 7 -5.59 -8.13 -1.82
C PRO A 7 -4.91 -9.41 -2.33
N GLU A 8 -4.99 -10.48 -1.57
CA GLU A 8 -4.39 -11.76 -1.94
C GLU A 8 -4.88 -12.28 -3.30
N SER A 9 -6.16 -12.08 -3.62
CA SER A 9 -6.78 -12.48 -4.90
C SER A 9 -6.21 -11.76 -6.12
N GLU A 10 -5.61 -10.58 -5.92
CA GLU A 10 -5.06 -9.73 -6.98
C GLU A 10 -3.53 -9.86 -7.09
N LEU A 11 -2.89 -10.64 -6.22
CA LEU A 11 -1.46 -10.89 -6.32
C LEU A 11 -1.15 -11.81 -7.51
N PRO A 12 -0.13 -11.50 -8.32
CA PRO A 12 0.20 -12.32 -9.48
C PRO A 12 0.66 -13.71 -9.05
N ARG A 13 0.39 -14.74 -9.86
CA ARG A 13 0.82 -16.11 -9.58
C ARG A 13 2.35 -16.25 -9.57
N ARG A 14 3.02 -15.57 -10.50
CA ARG A 14 4.48 -15.48 -10.59
C ARG A 14 4.91 -14.10 -10.12
N LEU A 15 5.78 -14.05 -9.13
CA LEU A 15 6.31 -12.80 -8.59
C LEU A 15 7.52 -12.36 -9.42
N ASP A 16 7.66 -11.06 -9.62
CA ASP A 16 8.88 -10.45 -10.11
C ASP A 16 9.89 -10.30 -8.95
N ASN A 17 11.16 -10.62 -9.19
CA ASN A 17 12.21 -10.52 -8.18
C ASN A 17 12.53 -9.07 -7.80
N ASP A 18 12.30 -8.12 -8.71
CA ASP A 18 12.59 -6.69 -8.50
C ASP A 18 11.38 -5.93 -7.91
N THR A 19 10.29 -6.65 -7.62
CA THR A 19 9.07 -6.11 -7.02
C THR A 19 8.86 -6.65 -5.61
N LYS A 20 8.56 -5.75 -4.68
CA LYS A 20 8.15 -6.11 -3.32
C LYS A 20 6.64 -6.21 -3.26
N TYR A 21 6.13 -7.37 -2.83
CA TYR A 21 4.69 -7.62 -2.74
C TYR A 21 4.21 -7.63 -1.29
N PHE A 22 3.09 -6.95 -1.05
CA PHE A 22 2.40 -6.93 0.22
C PHE A 22 0.93 -7.32 0.05
N SER A 23 0.48 -8.35 0.78
CA SER A 23 -0.94 -8.66 0.91
C SER A 23 -1.62 -7.72 1.91
N LEU A 24 -2.72 -7.10 1.50
CA LEU A 24 -3.51 -6.20 2.35
C LEU A 24 -4.36 -7.01 3.35
N TYR A 25 -4.18 -6.73 4.63
CA TYR A 25 -5.00 -7.20 5.78
C TYR A 25 -5.10 -8.71 5.98
N SER A 26 -4.28 -9.48 5.28
CA SER A 26 -4.27 -10.94 5.27
C SER A 26 -2.84 -11.44 5.09
N ASN A 27 -2.53 -12.61 5.65
CA ASN A 27 -1.26 -13.29 5.38
C ASN A 27 -1.52 -14.35 4.30
N SER A 28 -0.95 -14.13 3.11
CA SER A 28 -1.10 -15.07 2.00
C SER A 28 -0.37 -16.42 2.19
N GLY A 29 0.56 -16.49 3.14
CA GLY A 29 1.43 -17.66 3.34
C GLY A 29 2.42 -17.91 2.19
N ARG A 30 2.43 -17.06 1.15
CA ARG A 30 3.30 -17.21 -0.01
C ARG A 30 4.71 -16.69 0.31
N PRO A 31 5.77 -17.43 -0.03
CA PRO A 31 7.13 -16.92 0.12
C PRO A 31 7.30 -15.64 -0.71
N ASN A 32 8.10 -14.70 -0.19
CA ASN A 32 8.36 -13.39 -0.81
C ASN A 32 7.14 -12.47 -0.95
N VAL A 33 6.03 -12.78 -0.27
CA VAL A 33 4.90 -11.86 -0.06
C VAL A 33 4.82 -11.52 1.42
N SER A 34 5.08 -10.26 1.75
CA SER A 34 4.85 -9.72 3.09
C SER A 34 3.37 -9.35 3.25
N PHE A 35 2.94 -8.94 4.45
CA PHE A 35 1.56 -8.52 4.67
C PHE A 35 1.47 -7.21 5.45
N ILE A 36 0.42 -6.45 5.17
CA ILE A 36 0.08 -5.22 5.87
C ILE A 36 -1.02 -5.51 6.88
N PHE A 37 -0.69 -5.32 8.16
CA PHE A 37 -1.60 -5.34 9.32
C PHE A 37 -2.60 -6.52 9.32
N ASN A 38 -2.11 -7.70 9.69
CA ASN A 38 -2.96 -8.86 9.88
C ASN A 38 -3.96 -8.62 11.03
N GLY A 39 -5.25 -8.80 10.76
CA GLY A 39 -6.30 -8.64 11.77
C GLY A 39 -6.93 -7.24 11.89
N TRP A 40 -6.59 -6.30 11.00
CA TRP A 40 -7.20 -4.95 10.97
C TRP A 40 -8.73 -5.00 11.00
N LEU A 41 -9.32 -5.82 10.13
CA LEU A 41 -10.77 -6.04 10.04
C LEU A 41 -11.35 -6.58 11.36
N ARG A 42 -10.65 -7.50 12.02
CA ARG A 42 -11.09 -8.08 13.30
C ARG A 42 -11.06 -7.02 14.41
N GLN A 43 -10.04 -6.18 14.42
CA GLN A 43 -9.94 -5.09 15.39
C GLN A 43 -11.07 -4.08 15.21
N LEU A 44 -11.33 -3.62 13.98
CA LEU A 44 -12.42 -2.68 13.72
C LEU A 44 -13.79 -3.21 14.16
N LYS A 45 -14.08 -4.49 13.90
CA LYS A 45 -15.30 -5.13 14.39
C LYS A 45 -15.38 -5.14 15.91
N ARG A 46 -14.29 -5.51 16.59
CA ARG A 46 -14.23 -5.53 18.06
C ARG A 46 -14.47 -4.14 18.67
N GLU A 47 -13.97 -3.09 18.03
CA GLU A 47 -14.14 -1.70 18.48
C GLU A 47 -15.44 -1.05 17.96
N ASN A 48 -16.31 -1.80 17.27
CA ASN A 48 -17.55 -1.30 16.69
C ASN A 48 -17.38 -0.14 15.67
N ILE A 49 -16.34 -0.19 14.84
CA ILE A 49 -16.02 0.86 13.86
C ILE A 49 -16.35 0.39 12.43
N ILE A 50 -17.19 1.16 11.74
CA ILE A 50 -17.48 1.01 10.31
C ILE A 50 -16.94 2.27 9.59
N PRO A 51 -15.76 2.21 8.97
CA PRO A 51 -15.21 3.36 8.26
C PRO A 51 -15.94 3.59 6.94
N SER A 52 -16.05 4.85 6.53
CA SER A 52 -16.43 5.16 5.15
C SER A 52 -15.35 4.67 4.17
N ILE A 53 -15.72 4.46 2.91
CA ILE A 53 -14.77 4.06 1.85
C ILE A 53 -13.61 5.06 1.75
N LEU A 54 -13.88 6.36 1.89
CA LEU A 54 -12.86 7.40 1.86
C LEU A 54 -11.82 7.21 2.98
N VAL A 55 -12.27 6.99 4.22
CA VAL A 55 -11.37 6.76 5.36
C VAL A 55 -10.59 5.46 5.19
N TRP A 56 -11.29 4.41 4.76
CA TRP A 56 -10.71 3.08 4.54
C TRP A 56 -9.57 3.10 3.51
N ASP A 57 -9.81 3.72 2.37
CA ASP A 57 -8.81 3.85 1.31
C ASP A 57 -7.66 4.76 1.75
N PHE A 58 -7.93 5.84 2.47
CA PHE A 58 -6.87 6.71 2.98
C PHE A 58 -5.93 5.97 3.96
N VAL A 59 -6.49 5.19 4.88
CA VAL A 59 -5.70 4.33 5.77
C VAL A 59 -4.91 3.28 4.98
N THR A 60 -5.52 2.68 3.97
CA THR A 60 -4.86 1.71 3.08
C THR A 60 -3.65 2.33 2.37
N ILE A 61 -3.78 3.56 1.86
CA ILE A 61 -2.67 4.33 1.27
C ILE A 61 -1.58 4.58 2.33
N ALA A 62 -1.94 5.07 3.51
CA ALA A 62 -0.97 5.39 4.56
C ALA A 62 -0.15 4.18 5.01
N LEU A 63 -0.82 3.02 5.22
CA LEU A 63 -0.14 1.78 5.57
C LEU A 63 0.76 1.26 4.43
N SER A 64 0.31 1.40 3.19
CA SER A 64 1.09 1.00 2.01
C SER A 64 2.34 1.87 1.83
N VAL A 65 2.25 3.17 2.10
CA VAL A 65 3.42 4.06 2.12
C VAL A 65 4.41 3.64 3.20
N ALA A 66 3.94 3.36 4.42
CA ALA A 66 4.80 2.91 5.50
C ALA A 66 5.51 1.58 5.15
N ALA A 67 4.79 0.63 4.55
CA ALA A 67 5.36 -0.63 4.10
C ALA A 67 6.42 -0.43 2.99
N ALA A 68 6.16 0.46 2.04
CA ALA A 68 7.10 0.78 0.97
C ALA A 68 8.37 1.45 1.52
N ASP A 69 8.22 2.46 2.39
CA ASP A 69 9.35 3.19 2.97
C ASP A 69 10.26 2.30 3.82
N LEU A 70 9.68 1.42 4.63
CA LEU A 70 10.42 0.48 5.48
C LEU A 70 11.12 -0.64 4.68
N SER A 71 10.55 -1.04 3.54
CA SER A 71 11.05 -2.19 2.78
C SER A 71 12.05 -1.84 1.69
N CYS A 72 12.04 -0.60 1.21
CA CYS A 72 12.97 -0.06 0.22
C CYS A 72 14.24 0.44 0.90
N LYS A 73 15.33 -0.33 0.88
CA LYS A 73 16.60 0.07 1.49
C LYS A 73 17.29 1.19 0.68
N ARG A 74 17.99 2.10 1.36
CA ARG A 74 18.74 3.20 0.71
C ARG A 74 20.04 2.72 0.04
N GLU A 75 20.69 1.72 0.63
CA GLU A 75 21.93 1.12 0.10
C GLU A 75 21.79 0.60 -1.34
N SER A 76 20.56 0.33 -1.79
CA SER A 76 20.26 -0.13 -3.15
C SER A 76 19.95 1.00 -4.14
N SER A 77 20.05 2.28 -3.78
CA SER A 77 19.85 3.40 -4.74
C SER A 77 21.13 3.77 -5.48
N GLU A 78 20.98 4.39 -6.67
CA GLU A 78 22.08 4.76 -7.57
C GLU A 78 23.13 5.67 -6.91
N ASP A 79 22.70 6.55 -6.02
CA ASP A 79 23.52 7.48 -5.24
C ASP A 79 23.74 7.02 -3.79
N GLY A 80 23.22 5.85 -3.41
CA GLY A 80 23.24 5.33 -2.04
C GLY A 80 22.32 6.08 -1.04
N TRP A 81 21.51 7.04 -1.49
CA TRP A 81 20.63 7.84 -0.64
C TRP A 81 19.19 7.99 -1.17
N THR A 82 19.00 8.51 -2.38
CA THR A 82 17.71 8.89 -2.95
C THR A 82 17.05 7.70 -3.64
N ARG A 83 15.97 7.19 -3.06
CA ARG A 83 15.22 6.07 -3.62
C ARG A 83 14.23 6.57 -4.66
N LYS A 84 14.05 5.78 -5.74
CA LYS A 84 12.91 5.90 -6.66
C LYS A 84 11.90 4.82 -6.27
N ILE A 85 10.80 5.21 -5.63
CA ILE A 85 9.76 4.30 -5.10
C ILE A 85 8.51 4.44 -5.96
N GLU A 86 8.16 3.35 -6.63
CA GLU A 86 6.91 3.22 -7.38
C GLU A 86 5.95 2.35 -6.58
N LEU A 87 4.88 2.96 -6.06
CA LEU A 87 3.93 2.32 -5.16
C LEU A 87 2.58 2.15 -5.85
N LYS A 88 2.22 0.88 -6.11
CA LYS A 88 0.88 0.49 -6.58
C LYS A 88 0.02 0.02 -5.41
N VAL A 89 -1.17 0.60 -5.26
CA VAL A 89 -2.11 0.25 -4.19
C VAL A 89 -3.51 -0.03 -4.75
N TYR A 90 -4.08 -1.15 -4.33
CA TYR A 90 -5.45 -1.53 -4.64
C TYR A 90 -6.40 -0.91 -3.61
N LEU A 91 -7.35 -0.10 -4.09
CA LEU A 91 -8.31 0.65 -3.28
C LEU A 91 -9.76 0.30 -3.65
N CYS A 92 -10.69 0.55 -2.73
CA CYS A 92 -12.12 0.37 -2.97
C CYS A 92 -12.65 1.39 -3.98
N ASN A 93 -12.29 2.66 -3.81
CA ASN A 93 -12.62 3.77 -4.70
C ASN A 93 -11.37 4.65 -4.92
N PRO A 94 -10.55 4.36 -5.94
CA PRO A 94 -9.31 5.09 -6.17
C PRO A 94 -9.52 6.51 -6.72
N GLU A 95 -10.67 6.83 -7.31
CA GLU A 95 -10.88 8.09 -8.06
C GLU A 95 -10.58 9.35 -7.24
N PRO A 96 -11.08 9.52 -6.00
CA PRO A 96 -10.76 10.68 -5.18
C PRO A 96 -9.25 10.86 -5.00
N PHE A 97 -8.50 9.76 -4.82
CA PHE A 97 -7.07 9.80 -4.55
C PHE A 97 -6.22 9.96 -5.82
N ARG A 98 -6.70 9.50 -6.98
CA ARG A 98 -6.05 9.76 -8.28
C ARG A 98 -5.94 11.24 -8.58
N THR A 99 -6.93 12.04 -8.16
CA THR A 99 -6.85 13.52 -8.28
C THR A 99 -5.76 14.13 -7.39
N GLN A 100 -5.25 13.39 -6.40
CA GLN A 100 -4.28 13.84 -5.40
C GLN A 100 -2.85 13.40 -5.67
N TYR A 101 -2.56 12.74 -6.81
CA TYR A 101 -1.21 12.25 -7.11
C TYR A 101 -0.14 13.32 -6.94
N SER A 102 -0.34 14.52 -7.51
CA SER A 102 0.66 15.59 -7.41
C SER A 102 0.91 16.02 -5.95
N LEU A 103 -0.13 16.05 -5.12
CA LEU A 103 -0.02 16.42 -3.71
C LEU A 103 0.73 15.35 -2.93
N LEU A 104 0.37 14.08 -3.10
CA LEU A 104 1.01 12.96 -2.41
C LEU A 104 2.48 12.82 -2.81
N GLU A 105 2.78 12.88 -4.11
CA GLU A 105 4.17 12.79 -4.61
C GLU A 105 5.04 13.93 -4.06
N LYS A 106 4.52 15.17 -4.02
CA LYS A 106 5.24 16.31 -3.42
C LYS A 106 5.41 16.15 -1.91
N ALA A 107 4.37 15.73 -1.21
CA ALA A 107 4.40 15.55 0.24
C ALA A 107 5.43 14.51 0.64
N PHE A 108 5.42 13.31 0.03
CA PHE A 108 6.36 12.27 0.38
C PHE A 108 7.78 12.55 -0.10
N ARG A 109 7.95 13.25 -1.24
CA ARG A 109 9.26 13.78 -1.62
C ARG A 109 9.84 14.71 -0.57
N PHE A 110 9.02 15.62 -0.04
CA PHE A 110 9.44 16.54 1.02
C PHE A 110 9.78 15.79 2.32
N LEU A 111 8.93 14.85 2.74
CA LEU A 111 9.08 14.14 4.01
C LEU A 111 10.23 13.13 4.04
N THR A 112 10.57 12.53 2.90
CA THR A 112 11.53 11.41 2.84
C THR A 112 12.82 11.75 2.09
N GLY A 113 12.79 12.79 1.24
CA GLY A 113 13.84 13.09 0.28
C GLY A 113 13.82 12.21 -0.98
N ASP A 114 12.93 11.23 -1.06
CA ASP A 114 12.86 10.25 -2.15
C ASP A 114 11.96 10.71 -3.31
N ILE A 115 12.09 10.05 -4.46
CA ILE A 115 11.18 10.23 -5.59
C ILE A 115 10.07 9.20 -5.48
N TRP A 116 8.84 9.67 -5.29
CA TRP A 116 7.65 8.82 -5.19
C TRP A 116 6.81 8.91 -6.46
N LYS A 117 6.32 7.75 -6.90
CA LYS A 117 5.29 7.63 -7.93
C LYS A 117 4.18 6.73 -7.41
N PHE A 118 2.93 7.17 -7.52
CA PHE A 118 1.78 6.39 -7.08
C PHE A 118 0.99 5.85 -8.27
N GLU A 119 0.45 4.64 -8.11
CA GLU A 119 -0.56 4.05 -8.98
C GLU A 119 -1.70 3.49 -8.12
N PHE A 120 -2.87 4.11 -8.15
CA PHE A 120 -4.06 3.61 -7.47
C PHE A 120 -4.94 2.84 -8.44
N VAL A 121 -5.31 1.61 -8.08
CA VAL A 121 -6.15 0.71 -8.89
C VAL A 121 -7.36 0.21 -8.09
N ASN A 122 -8.37 -0.30 -8.80
CA ASN A 122 -9.61 -0.82 -8.21
C ASN A 122 -9.39 -2.18 -7.53
N ASN A 123 -10.48 -2.80 -7.05
CA ASN A 123 -10.52 -4.12 -6.42
C ASN A 123 -9.78 -4.19 -5.08
N GLY A 124 -9.71 -3.09 -4.32
CA GLY A 124 -9.21 -3.11 -2.95
C GLY A 124 -10.06 -3.96 -2.00
N VAL A 125 -9.45 -4.36 -0.88
CA VAL A 125 -10.14 -5.07 0.21
C VAL A 125 -11.27 -4.19 0.73
N GLN A 126 -12.47 -4.72 0.89
CA GLN A 126 -13.62 -3.93 1.35
C GLN A 126 -13.59 -3.67 2.86
N PRO A 127 -14.07 -2.50 3.34
CA PRO A 127 -14.27 -2.26 4.76
C PRO A 127 -15.34 -3.20 5.33
N PRO A 128 -15.37 -3.43 6.66
CA PRO A 128 -16.46 -4.16 7.28
C PRO A 128 -17.79 -3.42 7.07
N THR A 129 -18.82 -4.14 6.64
CA THR A 129 -20.17 -3.58 6.40
C THR A 129 -21.13 -3.81 7.56
N SER A 130 -20.70 -4.57 8.57
CA SER A 130 -21.45 -4.91 9.79
C SER A 130 -20.48 -5.14 10.95
N LEU A 131 -21.00 -4.89 12.16
CA LEU A 131 -20.31 -5.11 13.43
C LEU A 131 -20.32 -6.60 13.81
#